data_AF-A0A8J6LSB9-F1
#
_entry.id   AF-A0A8J6LSB9-F1
#
_cell.length_a   1.000
_cell.length_b   1.000
_cell.length_c   1.000
_cell.angle_alpha   90.00
_cell.angle_beta   90.00
_cell.angle_gamma   90.00
#
_symmetry.space_group_name_H-M   'P 1'
#
loop_
_entity.id
_entity.type
_entity.pdbx_description
1 polymer ?
#
loop_
_entity_poly.entity_id
_entity_poly.type
_entity_poly.pdbx_seq_one_letter_code
_entity_poly.pdbx_strand_id
1 'polypeptide(L)' 'MVQIYVRDNNVEQALKALKKKMQREGTFREMKRRAFYEKPSEKRARQKSEAVRRARKLARKRAQREGLTTKRR' A
#
# COMPACT_ATOMS: atom_id res chain seq x y z
N MET A 1 -10.84 -1.96 10.52
CA MET A 1 -11.18 -0.64 11.07
C MET A 1 -9.90 0.01 11.57
N VAL A 2 -9.52 1.18 11.06
CA VAL A 2 -8.25 1.83 11.43
C VAL A 2 -8.47 2.72 12.64
N GLN A 3 -7.91 2.34 13.79
CA GLN A 3 -7.85 3.20 14.98
C GLN A 3 -6.42 3.71 15.21
N ILE A 4 -6.34 4.91 15.78
CA ILE A 4 -5.10 5.56 16.26
C ILE A 4 -5.36 6.16 17.63
N TYR A 5 -4.44 5.90 18.54
CA TYR A 5 -4.40 6.50 19.86
C TYR A 5 -3.55 7.76 19.80
N VAL A 6 -4.12 8.88 20.24
CA VAL A 6 -3.39 10.14 20.41
C VAL A 6 -2.70 10.09 21.77
N ARG A 7 -1.42 10.45 21.82
CA ARG A 7 -0.68 10.63 23.08
C ARG A 7 -0.26 12.09 23.17
N ASP A 8 -0.20 12.61 24.39
CA ASP A 8 0.38 13.92 24.72
C ASP A 8 -0.26 15.10 23.96
N ASN A 9 -1.57 15.04 23.69
CA ASN A 9 -2.32 16.03 22.90
C ASN A 9 -1.75 16.33 21.50
N ASN A 10 -0.87 15.49 20.97
CA ASN A 10 -0.25 15.70 19.66
C ASN A 10 -1.16 15.19 18.52
N VAL A 11 -2.23 15.94 18.26
CA VAL A 11 -3.27 15.60 17.27
C VAL A 11 -2.73 15.61 15.85
N GLU A 12 -1.83 16.54 15.52
CA GLU A 12 -1.30 16.71 14.17
C GLU A 12 -0.47 15.50 13.73
N GLN A 13 0.36 14.98 14.64
CA GLN A 13 1.14 13.77 14.40
C GLN A 13 0.25 12.54 14.26
N ALA A 14 -0.81 12.44 15.08
CA ALA A 14 -1.78 11.36 14.99
C ALA A 14 -2.52 11.35 13.63
N LEU A 15 -2.94 12.52 13.13
CA LEU A 15 -3.55 12.66 11.81
C LEU A 15 -2.60 12.27 10.69
N LYS A 16 -1.33 12.67 10.78
CA LYS A 16 -0.28 12.28 9.82
C LYS A 16 -0.04 10.78 9.82
N ALA A 17 -0.03 10.16 11.00
CA ALA A 17 0.07 8.71 11.16
C ALA A 17 -1.17 7.99 10.58
N LEU A 18 -2.37 8.54 10.76
CA LEU A 18 -3.62 8.02 10.21
C LEU A 18 -3.58 7.97 8.71
N LYS A 19 -3.25 9.11 8.09
CA LYS A 19 -3.11 9.23 6.65
C LYS A 19 -2.10 8.22 6.09
N LYS A 20 -0.93 8.08 6.74
CA LYS A 20 0.08 7.08 6.35
C LYS A 20 -0.43 5.65 6.49
N LYS A 21 -1.17 5.32 7.56
CA LYS A 21 -1.72 3.97 7.80
C LYS A 21 -2.79 3.63 6.77
N MET A 22 -3.73 4.54 6.49
CA MET A 22 -4.74 4.39 5.45
C MET A 22 -4.13 4.24 4.05
N GLN A 23 -3.08 4.99 3.74
CA GLN A 23 -2.36 4.85 2.47
C GLN A 23 -1.67 3.48 2.32
N ARG A 24 -1.14 2.91 3.41
CA ARG A 24 -0.52 1.58 3.41
C ARG A 24 -1.55 0.48 3.22
N GLU A 25 -2.68 0.59 3.90
CA GLU A 25 -3.80 -0.35 3.77
C GLU A 25 -4.47 -0.24 2.40
N GLY A 26 -4.29 0.88 1.69
CA GLY A 26 -4.79 1.06 0.34
C GLY A 26 -6.28 1.40 0.29
N THR A 27 -6.88 1.79 1.41
CA THR A 27 -8.30 2.15 1.53
C THR A 27 -8.70 3.22 0.50
N PHE A 28 -7.89 4.26 0.32
CA PHE A 28 -8.14 5.27 -0.73
C PHE A 28 -8.14 4.71 -2.15
N ARG A 29 -7.31 3.68 -2.42
CA ARG A 29 -7.29 3.01 -3.73
C ARG A 29 -8.54 2.16 -3.92
N GLU A 30 -9.02 1.51 -2.87
CA GLU A 30 -10.28 0.76 -2.92
C GLU A 30 -11.48 1.68 -3.11
N MET A 31 -11.54 2.79 -2.39
CA MET A 31 -12.61 3.80 -2.56
C MET A 31 -12.68 4.26 -4.01
N LYS A 32 -11.55 4.64 -4.62
CA LYS A 32 -11.50 5.06 -6.03
C LYS A 32 -11.92 3.93 -7.00
N ARG A 33 -11.57 2.68 -6.70
CA ARG A 33 -11.93 1.52 -7.53
C ARG A 33 -13.41 1.16 -7.44
N ARG A 34 -14.06 1.42 -6.30
CA ARG A 34 -15.48 1.14 -6.08
C ARG A 34 -16.40 2.26 -6.59
N ALA A 35 -15.84 3.39 -7.00
CA ALA A 35 -16.61 4.52 -7.52
C ALA A 35 -17.34 4.20 -8.84
N PHE A 36 -16.84 3.24 -9.62
CA PHE A 36 -17.41 2.83 -10.90
C PHE A 36 -17.46 1.32 -11.01
N TYR A 37 -18.41 0.80 -11.80
CA TYR A 37 -18.47 -0.62 -12.11
C TYR A 37 -17.28 -1.02 -12.98
N GLU A 38 -16.55 -2.05 -12.55
CA GLU A 38 -15.44 -2.65 -13.30
C GLU A 38 -15.89 -4.02 -13.80
N LYS A 39 -15.70 -4.29 -15.10
CA LYS A 39 -16.10 -5.57 -15.69
C LYS A 39 -15.31 -6.72 -15.03
N PRO A 40 -15.91 -7.92 -14.80
CA PRO A 40 -15.22 -9.02 -14.13
C PRO A 40 -13.93 -9.48 -14.83
N SER A 41 -13.84 -9.34 -16.16
CA SER A 41 -12.64 -9.63 -16.94
C SER A 41 -11.49 -8.67 -16.63
N GLU A 42 -11.79 -7.38 -16.55
CA GLU A 42 -10.82 -6.31 -16.28
C GLU A 42 -10.31 -6.42 -14.83
N LYS A 43 -11.23 -6.68 -13.90
CA LYS A 43 -10.89 -6.97 -12.50
C LYS A 43 -9.90 -8.14 -12.38
N ARG A 44 -10.13 -9.23 -13.12
CA ARG A 44 -9.24 -10.41 -13.15
C ARG A 44 -7.86 -10.07 -13.74
N ALA A 45 -7.80 -9.35 -14.85
CA ALA A 45 -6.54 -8.95 -15.48
C ALA A 45 -5.70 -8.05 -14.55
N ARG A 46 -6.35 -7.08 -13.89
CA ARG A 46 -5.72 -6.18 -12.93
C ARG A 46 -5.23 -6.90 -11.67
N GLN A 47 -6.01 -7.85 -11.14
CA GLN A 47 -5.58 -8.64 -9.99
C GLN A 47 -4.32 -9.47 -10.30
N LYS A 48 -4.26 -10.08 -11.49
CA LYS A 48 -3.06 -10.81 -11.96
C LYS A 48 -1.85 -9.89 -12.05
N SER A 49 -1.98 -8.72 -12.69
CA SER A 49 -0.87 -7.77 -12.82
C SER A 49 -0.42 -7.20 -11.47
N GLU A 50 -1.35 -6.92 -10.55
CA GLU A 50 -1.05 -6.48 -9.19
C GLU A 50 -0.35 -7.55 -8.35
N ALA A 51 -0.69 -8.83 -8.52
CA ALA A 51 -0.02 -9.94 -7.86
C ALA A 51 1.44 -10.07 -8.32
N VAL A 52 1.68 -10.04 -9.63
CA VAL A 52 3.04 -10.06 -10.21
C VAL A 52 3.86 -8.87 -9.72
N ARG A 53 3.28 -7.65 -9.72
CA ARG A 53 3.95 -6.45 -9.20
C ARG A 53 4.29 -6.57 -7.71
N ARG A 54 3.39 -7.14 -6.90
CA ARG A 54 3.62 -7.38 -5.47
C ARG A 54 4.76 -8.38 -5.24
N ALA A 55 4.77 -9.49 -5.99
CA ALA A 55 5.83 -10.50 -5.93
C ALA A 55 7.21 -9.90 -6.28
N ARG A 56 7.31 -9.14 -7.38
CA ARG A 56 8.54 -8.43 -7.77
C ARG A 56 9.02 -7.45 -6.69
N LYS A 57 8.09 -6.70 -6.09
CA LYS A 57 8.43 -5.77 -4.99
C LYS A 57 8.94 -6.50 -3.75
N LEU A 58 8.36 -7.66 -3.41
CA LEU A 58 8.79 -8.47 -2.28
C LEU A 58 10.20 -9.04 -2.52
N ALA A 59 10.45 -9.59 -3.71
CA ALA A 59 11.76 -10.09 -4.11
C ALA A 59 12.84 -8.98 -4.02
N ARG A 60 12.54 -7.78 -4.55
CA ARG A 60 13.45 -6.62 -4.43
C ARG A 60 13.74 -6.25 -2.97
N LYS A 61 12.74 -6.28 -2.09
CA LYS A 61 12.94 -6.00 -0.65
C LYS A 61 13.78 -7.07 0.05
N ARG A 62 13.64 -8.35 -0.34
CA ARG A 62 14.46 -9.46 0.18
C ARG A 62 15.91 -9.30 -0.25
N ALA A 63 16.15 -9.07 -1.54
CA ALA A 63 17.50 -8.84 -2.07
C ALA A 63 18.21 -7.62 -1.44
N GLN A 64 17.46 -6.56 -1.11
CA GLN A 64 17.98 -5.42 -0.36
C GLN A 64 18.36 -5.76 1.08
N ARG A 65 17.63 -6.68 1.72
CA ARG A 65 17.89 -7.12 3.10
C ARG A 65 19.09 -8.08 3.16
N GLU A 66 19.26 -8.90 2.14
CA GLU A 66 20.34 -9.87 1.99
C GLU A 66 21.62 -9.25 1.38
N GLY A 67 21.66 -7.93 1.18
CA GLY A 67 22.85 -7.20 0.73
C GLY A 67 23.23 -7.38 -0.75
N LEU A 68 22.47 -8.17 -1.52
CA LEU A 68 22.75 -8.49 -2.93
C LEU A 68 22.50 -7.34 -3.91
N THR A 69 21.89 -6.23 -3.49
CA THR A 69 21.65 -5.07 -4.35
C THR A 69 22.25 -3.81 -3.75
N THR A 70 23.39 -3.37 -4.31
CA THR A 70 23.89 -2.01 -4.09
C THR A 70 22.95 -1.04 -4.82
N LYS A 71 22.54 0.04 -4.15
CA LYS A 71 21.93 1.17 -4.86
C LYS A 71 23.00 1.74 -5.78
N ARG A 72 23.05 1.33 -7.05
CA ARG A 72 23.61 2.23 -8.07
C ARG A 72 22.62 3.40 -8.17
N ARG A 73 23.21 4.60 -7.98
CA ARG A 73 22.62 5.94 -7.83
C ARG A 73 21.25 6.14 -8.47
#